data_AF-A0A0W0V9L1-F1
#
_entry.id   AF-A0A0W0V9L1-F1
#
_cell.length_a   1.000
_cell.length_b   1.000
_cell.length_c   1.000
_cell.angle_alpha   90.00
_cell.angle_beta   90.00
_cell.angle_gamma   90.00
#
_symmetry.space_group_name_H-M   'P 1'
#
loop_
_entity.id
_entity.type
_entity.pdbx_description
1 polymer ?
#
loop_
_entity_poly.entity_id
_entity_poly.type
_entity_poly.pdbx_seq_one_letter_code
_entity_poly.pdbx_strand_id
1 'polypeptide(L)'
;MSLLTEINLIKYQQAAKEKLTLLIDPATRSIPNDPVFVCYADGGIATPRLFSKAAVIEYLHQNSVSRNILKELQEDKTGFFVALKHADQLSDAEEKYKNFLLTLKNLSAEKIIQILKNLIYVSKIFYFSEEIRSVLFRVYCILDYESKTHIEQFLNVLQKEEDFEQAVRDLCQFYEYLFYLQTEINLIHHNKLVRDNRSLGETEFICPVTRRITSGHRTLASQQSANKFLAIFIVLSHLAKVESEDIQTFLEQQPIDYFNKAEQLLYHYARFPAQYNFSKEQVAFLNAVGAREVISHIRYKHLWQDGNSFEENVLSLLIDYNKQNWQYPSLGLFLTGHWNRHHQERIREAIQELQDGKNVHLVIKELKDYIDSINEVNPDGSLAMRLAYMHHKMDEATVSLAAASSITPLNP
;
A
#
# COMPACT_ATOMS: atom_id res chain seq x y z
N MET A 1 -17.66 14.22 -26.23
CA MET A 1 -17.72 15.23 -25.16
C MET A 1 -17.65 14.51 -23.83
N SER A 2 -16.77 14.94 -22.90
CA SER A 2 -16.68 14.33 -21.57
C SER A 2 -17.99 14.59 -20.81
N LEU A 3 -18.47 13.59 -20.07
CA LEU A 3 -19.71 13.68 -19.30
C LEU A 3 -19.54 14.51 -18.01
N LEU A 4 -18.32 14.96 -17.74
CA LEU A 4 -17.90 15.59 -16.49
C LEU A 4 -17.39 17.03 -16.67
N THR A 5 -17.38 17.57 -17.88
CA THR A 5 -16.76 18.87 -18.23
C THR A 5 -17.33 20.08 -17.48
N GLU A 6 -18.56 19.97 -16.97
CA GLU A 6 -19.22 21.05 -16.22
C GLU A 6 -18.85 21.04 -14.73
N ILE A 7 -18.22 19.97 -14.22
CA ILE A 7 -17.95 19.81 -12.80
C ILE A 7 -16.57 20.41 -12.46
N ASN A 8 -16.57 21.44 -11.63
CA ASN A 8 -15.35 22.10 -11.17
C ASN A 8 -15.04 21.71 -9.71
N LEU A 9 -13.91 21.04 -9.49
CA LEU A 9 -13.47 20.58 -8.16
C LEU A 9 -12.27 21.36 -7.61
N ILE A 10 -11.95 22.56 -8.13
CA ILE A 10 -10.77 23.34 -7.71
C ILE A 10 -10.67 23.53 -6.19
N LYS A 11 -11.80 23.67 -5.47
CA LYS A 11 -11.81 23.78 -4.00
C LYS A 11 -11.21 22.56 -3.27
N TYR A 12 -11.10 21.41 -3.95
CA TYR A 12 -10.52 20.17 -3.43
C TYR A 12 -9.06 19.95 -3.84
N GLN A 13 -8.45 20.85 -4.62
CA GLN A 13 -7.11 20.70 -5.19
C GLN A 13 -6.05 20.36 -4.12
N GLN A 14 -6.02 21.11 -3.01
CA GLN A 14 -5.05 20.91 -1.93
C GLN A 14 -5.25 19.55 -1.24
N ALA A 15 -6.50 19.20 -0.92
CA ALA A 15 -6.82 17.92 -0.28
C ALA A 15 -6.44 16.73 -1.18
N ALA A 16 -6.68 16.85 -2.50
CA ALA A 16 -6.27 15.84 -3.47
C ALA A 16 -4.75 15.69 -3.54
N LYS A 17 -4.00 16.80 -3.55
CA LYS A 17 -2.53 16.79 -3.52
C LYS A 17 -1.96 16.13 -2.26
N GLU A 18 -2.51 16.42 -1.09
CA GLU A 18 -2.08 15.79 0.17
C GLU A 18 -2.38 14.28 0.17
N LYS A 19 -3.57 13.90 -0.31
CA LYS A 19 -4.01 12.49 -0.39
C LYS A 19 -3.22 11.68 -1.41
N LEU A 20 -2.73 12.30 -2.49
CA LEU A 20 -1.92 11.65 -3.51
C LEU A 20 -0.66 10.99 -2.92
N THR A 21 -0.05 11.59 -1.89
CA THR A 21 1.14 11.03 -1.21
C THR A 21 0.90 9.63 -0.59
N LEU A 22 -0.37 9.27 -0.34
CA LEU A 22 -0.76 7.96 0.18
C LEU A 22 -0.95 6.93 -0.93
N LEU A 23 -0.97 7.36 -2.19
CA LEU A 23 -1.15 6.54 -3.38
C LEU A 23 0.16 6.34 -4.15
N ILE A 24 1.23 6.99 -3.71
CA ILE A 24 2.61 6.77 -4.19
C ILE A 24 3.21 5.59 -3.43
N ASP A 25 3.70 4.61 -4.16
CA ASP A 25 4.40 3.47 -3.58
C ASP A 25 5.75 3.92 -3.00
N PRO A 26 6.04 3.67 -1.70
CA PRO A 26 7.30 4.04 -1.08
C PRO A 26 8.53 3.34 -1.68
N ALA A 27 8.36 2.16 -2.29
CA ALA A 27 9.45 1.40 -2.90
C ALA A 27 9.85 1.97 -4.26
N THR A 28 8.87 2.23 -5.13
CA THR A 28 9.11 2.72 -6.51
C THR A 28 9.06 4.23 -6.60
N ARG A 29 8.61 4.93 -5.55
CA ARG A 29 8.41 6.40 -5.50
C ARG A 29 7.56 6.93 -6.65
N SER A 30 6.58 6.16 -7.06
CA SER A 30 5.67 6.48 -8.17
C SER A 30 4.26 5.96 -7.88
N ILE A 31 3.27 6.47 -8.60
CA ILE A 31 1.93 5.89 -8.61
C ILE A 31 2.03 4.51 -9.27
N PRO A 32 1.63 3.42 -8.60
CA PRO A 32 1.80 2.08 -9.12
C PRO A 32 0.86 1.80 -10.31
N ASN A 33 1.38 1.10 -11.32
CA ASN A 33 0.60 0.60 -12.47
C ASN A 33 -0.24 -0.64 -12.12
N ASP A 34 0.11 -1.32 -11.03
CA ASP A 34 -0.52 -2.53 -10.50
C ASP A 34 -0.94 -2.36 -9.03
N PRO A 35 -1.75 -1.32 -8.71
CA PRO A 35 -2.05 -0.92 -7.35
C PRO A 35 -2.72 -2.03 -6.53
N VAL A 36 -2.34 -2.13 -5.26
CA VAL A 36 -2.97 -2.94 -4.23
C VAL A 36 -3.15 -2.12 -2.94
N PHE A 37 -4.26 -2.29 -2.25
CA PHE A 37 -4.48 -1.68 -0.94
C PHE A 37 -3.68 -2.39 0.13
N VAL A 38 -2.97 -1.63 0.97
CA VAL A 38 -2.27 -2.15 2.14
C VAL A 38 -3.30 -2.60 3.20
N CYS A 39 -3.36 -3.90 3.49
CA CYS A 39 -4.32 -4.48 4.45
C CYS A 39 -3.63 -4.97 5.74
N TYR A 40 -3.79 -4.23 6.85
CA TYR A 40 -3.15 -4.56 8.14
C TYR A 40 -3.73 -5.80 8.81
N ALA A 41 -2.86 -6.63 9.40
CA ALA A 41 -3.20 -7.91 10.03
C ALA A 41 -4.17 -7.77 11.21
N ASP A 42 -4.01 -6.69 12.00
CA ASP A 42 -4.83 -6.37 13.16
C ASP A 42 -6.28 -5.95 12.83
N GLY A 43 -6.62 -5.78 11.54
CA GLY A 43 -7.96 -5.36 11.11
C GLY A 43 -8.35 -3.95 11.54
N GLY A 44 -7.40 -3.16 12.07
CA GLY A 44 -7.68 -1.81 12.53
C GLY A 44 -8.05 -0.89 11.37
N ILE A 45 -8.95 0.06 11.64
CA ILE A 45 -9.30 1.14 10.71
C ILE A 45 -8.00 1.87 10.33
N ALA A 46 -7.72 1.92 9.04
CA ALA A 46 -6.51 2.57 8.54
C ALA A 46 -6.82 3.42 7.32
N THR A 47 -6.07 4.50 7.17
CA THR A 47 -6.15 5.35 5.99
C THR A 47 -5.78 4.53 4.75
N PRO A 48 -6.59 4.56 3.67
CA PRO A 48 -6.28 3.89 2.42
C PRO A 48 -4.88 4.28 1.91
N ARG A 49 -4.09 3.28 1.55
CA ARG A 49 -2.75 3.41 0.99
C ARG A 49 -2.57 2.39 -0.13
N LEU A 50 -1.90 2.78 -1.20
CA LEU A 50 -1.60 1.89 -2.33
C LEU A 50 -0.10 1.59 -2.39
N PHE A 51 0.23 0.32 -2.63
CA PHE A 51 1.55 -0.14 -3.07
C PHE A 51 1.41 -0.78 -4.45
N SER A 52 2.53 -0.97 -5.15
CA SER A 52 2.61 -1.89 -6.29
C SER A 52 2.50 -3.33 -5.82
N LYS A 53 1.85 -4.16 -6.63
CA LYS A 53 1.82 -5.61 -6.41
C LYS A 53 3.24 -6.18 -6.42
N ALA A 54 4.11 -5.69 -7.30
CA ALA A 54 5.51 -6.08 -7.37
C ALA A 54 6.26 -5.86 -6.03
N ALA A 55 6.13 -4.68 -5.41
CA ALA A 55 6.78 -4.40 -4.12
C ALA A 55 6.28 -5.34 -3.00
N VAL A 56 4.97 -5.62 -2.96
CA VAL A 56 4.40 -6.56 -1.97
C VAL A 56 4.95 -7.97 -2.15
N ILE A 57 5.08 -8.45 -3.39
CA ILE A 57 5.67 -9.76 -3.69
C ILE A 57 7.12 -9.79 -3.24
N GLU A 58 7.89 -8.74 -3.51
CA GLU A 58 9.29 -8.65 -3.10
C GLU A 58 9.46 -8.66 -1.58
N TYR A 59 8.61 -7.95 -0.82
CA TYR A 59 8.64 -8.01 0.65
C TYR A 59 8.38 -9.43 1.17
N LEU A 60 7.42 -10.15 0.59
CA LEU A 60 7.13 -11.54 0.96
C LEU A 60 8.30 -12.47 0.60
N HIS A 61 8.91 -12.26 -0.56
CA HIS A 61 10.08 -13.00 -1.00
C HIS A 61 11.28 -12.79 -0.05
N GLN A 62 11.61 -11.54 0.31
CA GLN A 62 12.68 -11.23 1.26
C GLN A 62 12.44 -11.86 2.64
N ASN A 63 11.19 -11.93 3.09
CA ASN A 63 10.83 -12.62 4.33
C ASN A 63 11.03 -14.14 4.21
N SER A 64 10.69 -14.74 3.07
CA SER A 64 10.96 -16.16 2.80
C SER A 64 12.47 -16.46 2.80
N VAL A 65 13.28 -15.64 2.12
CA VAL A 65 14.74 -15.74 2.15
C VAL A 65 15.27 -15.64 3.58
N SER A 66 14.78 -14.69 4.37
CA SER A 66 15.18 -14.53 5.77
C SER A 66 14.84 -15.75 6.63
N ARG A 67 13.69 -16.38 6.40
CA ARG A 67 13.32 -17.62 7.10
C ARG A 67 14.25 -18.78 6.75
N ASN A 68 14.63 -18.91 5.48
CA ASN A 68 15.58 -19.94 5.05
C ASN A 68 16.95 -19.73 5.68
N ILE A 69 17.46 -18.49 5.73
CA ILE A 69 18.74 -18.18 6.38
C ILE A 69 18.69 -18.50 7.88
N LEU A 70 17.62 -18.14 8.58
CA LEU A 70 17.47 -18.49 10.00
C LEU A 70 17.40 -20.01 10.23
N LYS A 71 16.79 -20.76 9.31
CA LYS A 71 16.78 -22.21 9.36
C LYS A 71 18.19 -22.79 9.15
N GLU A 72 18.93 -22.29 8.16
CA GLU A 72 20.33 -22.67 7.95
C GLU A 72 21.19 -22.36 9.20
N LEU A 73 20.98 -21.21 9.85
CA LEU A 73 21.66 -20.83 11.10
C LEU A 73 21.34 -21.75 12.28
N GLN A 74 20.11 -22.25 12.37
CA GLN A 74 19.72 -23.21 13.41
C GLN A 74 20.36 -24.59 13.20
N GLU A 75 20.58 -24.97 11.95
CA GLU A 75 21.20 -26.24 11.57
C GLU A 75 22.75 -26.17 11.64
N ASP A 76 23.32 -24.96 11.55
CA ASP A 76 24.76 -24.74 11.61
C ASP A 76 25.33 -24.97 13.03
N LYS A 77 26.15 -26.02 13.16
CA LYS A 77 26.85 -26.38 14.40
C LYS A 77 28.21 -25.71 14.54
N THR A 78 28.72 -25.09 13.48
CA THR A 78 30.10 -24.59 13.40
C THR A 78 30.25 -23.19 13.96
N GLY A 79 29.20 -22.37 13.92
CA GLY A 79 29.24 -20.97 14.35
C GLY A 79 29.79 -20.00 13.29
N PHE A 80 30.17 -20.48 12.10
CA PHE A 80 30.72 -19.64 11.03
C PHE A 80 30.22 -19.99 9.62
N PHE A 81 29.63 -21.17 9.41
CA PHE A 81 29.42 -21.71 8.06
C PHE A 81 28.44 -20.88 7.23
N VAL A 82 27.38 -20.37 7.85
CA VAL A 82 26.42 -19.50 7.17
C VAL A 82 27.08 -18.16 6.82
N ALA A 83 27.83 -17.56 7.75
CA ALA A 83 28.59 -16.34 7.48
C ALA A 83 29.60 -16.54 6.34
N LEU A 84 30.31 -17.66 6.32
CA LEU A 84 31.29 -17.98 5.29
C LEU A 84 30.67 -18.13 3.89
N LYS A 85 29.42 -18.62 3.80
CA LYS A 85 28.66 -18.70 2.54
C LYS A 85 28.25 -17.32 2.01
N HIS A 86 28.09 -16.35 2.90
CA HIS A 86 27.69 -14.97 2.58
C HIS A 86 28.86 -13.98 2.58
N ALA A 87 30.09 -14.45 2.82
CA ALA A 87 31.28 -13.61 2.80
C ALA A 87 31.69 -13.32 1.34
N ASP A 88 31.50 -12.08 0.92
CA ASP A 88 31.94 -11.56 -0.37
C ASP A 88 33.27 -10.79 -0.21
N GLN A 89 34.04 -10.67 -1.29
CA GLN A 89 35.26 -9.84 -1.36
C GLN A 89 36.40 -10.26 -0.40
N LEU A 90 36.62 -11.57 -0.24
CA LEU A 90 37.74 -12.10 0.54
C LEU A 90 39.09 -11.79 -0.13
N SER A 91 40.09 -11.45 0.69
CA SER A 91 41.49 -11.38 0.27
C SER A 91 42.06 -12.76 -0.07
N ASP A 92 43.20 -12.79 -0.76
CA ASP A 92 43.88 -14.05 -1.10
C ASP A 92 44.22 -14.91 0.13
N ALA A 93 44.56 -14.27 1.26
CA ALA A 93 44.82 -14.97 2.52
C ALA A 93 43.53 -15.54 3.13
N GLU A 94 42.45 -14.75 3.14
CA GLU A 94 41.16 -15.19 3.66
C GLU A 94 40.54 -16.32 2.83
N GLU A 95 40.77 -16.37 1.51
CA GLU A 95 40.36 -17.52 0.69
C GLU A 95 41.12 -18.80 1.09
N LYS A 96 42.41 -18.71 1.47
CA LYS A 96 43.13 -19.86 2.03
C LYS A 96 42.50 -20.30 3.36
N TYR A 97 42.23 -19.35 4.27
CA TYR A 97 41.61 -19.65 5.56
C TYR A 97 40.20 -20.23 5.41
N LYS A 98 39.41 -19.72 4.47
CA LYS A 98 38.11 -20.27 4.08
C LYS A 98 38.24 -21.72 3.64
N ASN A 99 39.19 -22.05 2.76
CA ASN A 99 39.41 -23.42 2.32
C ASN A 99 39.75 -24.36 3.48
N PHE A 100 40.55 -23.91 4.45
CA PHE A 100 40.80 -24.66 5.67
C PHE A 100 39.54 -24.81 6.54
N LEU A 101 38.82 -23.73 6.84
CA LEU A 101 37.60 -23.77 7.65
C LEU A 101 36.51 -24.66 7.03
N LEU A 102 36.42 -24.74 5.71
CA LEU A 102 35.50 -25.64 5.01
C LEU A 102 35.79 -27.13 5.25
N THR A 103 37.03 -27.51 5.57
CA THR A 103 37.35 -28.90 5.98
C THR A 103 36.75 -29.23 7.35
N LEU A 104 36.43 -28.22 8.15
CA LEU A 104 35.88 -28.34 9.50
C LEU A 104 34.34 -28.27 9.55
N LYS A 105 33.65 -28.14 8.40
CA LYS A 105 32.20 -27.88 8.32
C LYS A 105 31.29 -28.89 9.03
N ASN A 106 31.78 -30.11 9.28
CA ASN A 106 31.03 -31.18 9.94
C ASN A 106 31.28 -31.26 11.46
N LEU A 107 32.08 -30.34 12.00
CA LEU A 107 32.43 -30.28 13.42
C LEU A 107 31.53 -29.31 14.19
N SER A 108 31.50 -29.45 15.51
CA SER A 108 30.88 -28.44 16.38
C SER A 108 31.84 -27.27 16.62
N ALA A 109 31.29 -26.10 16.92
CA ALA A 109 32.05 -24.90 17.29
C ALA A 109 33.08 -25.18 18.40
N GLU A 110 32.73 -25.99 19.39
CA GLU A 110 33.64 -26.40 20.48
C GLU A 110 34.87 -27.15 19.95
N LYS A 111 34.68 -28.10 19.02
CA LYS A 111 35.78 -28.85 18.40
C LYS A 111 36.65 -27.95 17.53
N ILE A 112 36.04 -27.02 16.80
CA ILE A 112 36.77 -26.06 15.97
C ILE A 112 37.64 -25.16 16.84
N ILE A 113 37.08 -24.60 17.93
CA ILE A 113 37.84 -23.79 18.89
C ILE A 113 39.00 -24.60 19.49
N GLN A 114 38.79 -25.88 19.78
CA GLN A 114 39.88 -26.75 20.25
C GLN A 114 40.99 -26.90 19.21
N ILE A 115 40.65 -27.13 17.94
CA ILE A 115 41.62 -27.19 16.83
C ILE A 115 42.38 -25.87 16.69
N LEU A 116 41.70 -24.72 16.76
CA LEU A 116 42.34 -23.41 16.67
C LEU A 116 43.29 -23.16 17.85
N LYS A 117 42.90 -23.52 19.09
CA LYS A 117 43.79 -23.47 20.26
C LYS A 117 45.02 -24.34 20.07
N ASN A 118 44.84 -25.52 19.51
CA ASN A 118 45.91 -26.46 19.21
C ASN A 118 46.88 -25.92 18.15
N LEU A 119 46.38 -25.25 17.11
CA LEU A 119 47.22 -24.53 16.14
C LEU A 119 48.05 -23.43 16.79
N ILE A 120 47.50 -22.68 17.76
CA ILE A 120 48.25 -21.67 18.53
C ILE A 120 49.36 -22.31 19.39
N TYR A 121 49.14 -23.50 19.95
CA TYR A 121 50.20 -24.21 20.67
C TYR A 121 51.28 -24.72 19.73
N VAL A 122 50.89 -25.25 18.57
CA VAL A 122 51.82 -25.74 17.55
C VAL A 122 52.64 -24.59 16.97
N SER A 123 52.09 -23.39 16.78
CA SER A 123 52.86 -22.26 16.24
C SER A 123 54.04 -21.89 17.14
N LYS A 124 53.91 -22.05 18.47
CA LYS A 124 55.04 -21.84 19.40
C LYS A 124 56.20 -22.81 19.19
N ILE A 125 55.94 -24.00 18.64
CA ILE A 125 56.97 -24.99 18.30
C ILE A 125 57.82 -24.51 17.12
N PHE A 126 57.27 -23.66 16.24
CA PHE A 126 57.98 -23.16 15.06
C PHE A 126 59.10 -22.14 15.38
N TYR A 127 59.18 -21.65 16.62
CA TYR A 127 60.32 -20.84 17.10
C TYR A 127 61.61 -21.64 17.32
N PHE A 128 61.53 -22.95 17.38
CA PHE A 128 62.70 -23.81 17.59
C PHE A 128 63.39 -24.14 16.27
N SER A 129 64.68 -24.53 16.34
CA SER A 129 65.45 -25.02 15.19
C SER A 129 64.73 -26.19 14.51
N GLU A 130 65.00 -26.45 13.23
CA GLU A 130 64.30 -27.49 12.47
C GLU A 130 64.40 -28.87 13.13
N GLU A 131 65.56 -29.20 13.71
CA GLU A 131 65.78 -30.48 14.39
C GLU A 131 64.89 -30.61 15.65
N ILE A 132 64.83 -29.56 16.46
CA ILE A 132 64.03 -29.53 17.70
C ILE A 132 62.54 -29.47 17.35
N ARG A 133 62.15 -28.68 16.34
CA ARG A 133 60.78 -28.55 15.85
C ARG A 133 60.22 -29.88 15.39
N SER A 134 61.00 -30.66 14.62
CA SER A 134 60.60 -31.99 14.14
C SER A 134 60.33 -32.96 15.30
N VAL A 135 61.16 -32.93 16.34
CA VAL A 135 60.96 -33.76 17.54
C VAL A 135 59.73 -33.30 18.34
N LEU A 136 59.61 -32.01 18.63
CA LEU A 136 58.50 -31.45 19.41
C LEU A 136 57.15 -31.63 18.71
N PHE A 137 57.10 -31.47 17.38
CA PHE A 137 55.89 -31.70 16.60
C PHE A 137 55.46 -33.17 16.65
N ARG A 138 56.40 -34.12 16.53
CA ARG A 138 56.10 -35.56 16.68
C ARG A 138 55.57 -35.89 18.07
N VAL A 139 56.17 -35.33 19.13
CA VAL A 139 55.70 -35.51 20.50
C VAL A 139 54.28 -34.95 20.66
N TYR A 140 54.03 -33.75 20.12
CA TYR A 140 52.70 -33.14 20.15
C TYR A 140 51.65 -34.01 19.44
N CYS A 141 51.94 -34.50 18.24
CA CYS A 141 51.04 -35.38 17.49
C CYS A 141 50.76 -36.74 18.17
N ILE A 142 51.64 -37.21 19.06
CA ILE A 142 51.40 -38.40 19.89
C ILE A 142 50.41 -38.07 21.02
N LEU A 143 50.52 -36.88 21.61
CA LEU A 143 49.69 -36.45 22.73
C LEU A 143 48.29 -35.99 22.30
N ASP A 144 48.15 -35.43 21.10
CA ASP A 144 46.88 -34.95 20.54
C ASP A 144 46.66 -35.49 19.12
N TYR A 145 46.38 -36.79 19.06
CA TYR A 145 46.19 -37.50 17.80
C TYR A 145 44.95 -37.03 17.02
N GLU A 146 43.89 -36.59 17.71
CA GLU A 146 42.64 -36.15 17.08
C GLU A 146 42.82 -34.88 16.26
N SER A 147 43.67 -33.96 16.72
CA SER A 147 43.93 -32.68 16.03
C SER A 147 44.95 -32.80 14.91
N LYS A 148 45.74 -33.88 14.89
CA LYS A 148 46.87 -34.09 13.96
C LYS A 148 46.46 -33.86 12.51
N THR A 149 45.39 -34.51 12.05
CA THR A 149 44.91 -34.44 10.66
C THR A 149 44.56 -33.00 10.26
N HIS A 150 43.98 -32.22 11.18
CA HIS A 150 43.60 -30.83 10.92
C HIS A 150 44.81 -29.90 10.89
N ILE A 151 45.79 -30.15 11.75
CA ILE A 151 47.05 -29.39 11.76
C ILE A 151 47.84 -29.64 10.48
N GLU A 152 47.93 -30.90 10.03
CA GLU A 152 48.55 -31.25 8.75
C GLU A 152 47.81 -30.62 7.56
N GLN A 153 46.48 -30.61 7.59
CA GLN A 153 45.67 -29.91 6.58
C GLN A 153 45.97 -28.41 6.55
N PHE A 154 46.05 -27.75 7.71
CA PHE A 154 46.34 -26.31 7.77
C PHE A 154 47.75 -26.00 7.26
N LEU A 155 48.75 -26.81 7.62
CA LEU A 155 50.12 -26.70 7.10
C LEU A 155 50.16 -26.84 5.57
N ASN A 156 49.33 -27.72 5.01
CA ASN A 156 49.20 -27.88 3.56
C ASN A 156 48.50 -26.70 2.88
N VAL A 157 47.67 -25.92 3.58
CA VAL A 157 47.03 -24.70 3.06
C VAL A 157 48.02 -23.52 3.05
N LEU A 158 48.93 -23.44 4.01
CA LEU A 158 49.90 -22.35 4.17
C LEU A 158 51.18 -22.47 3.33
N GLN A 159 51.20 -23.28 2.26
CA GLN A 159 52.40 -23.63 1.47
C GLN A 159 53.42 -22.47 1.30
N LYS A 160 54.47 -22.46 2.14
CA LYS A 160 55.59 -21.49 2.14
C LYS A 160 55.28 -20.07 2.66
N GLU A 161 54.35 -19.88 3.59
CA GLU A 161 54.31 -18.60 4.31
C GLU A 161 55.52 -18.47 5.26
N GLU A 162 56.20 -17.32 5.22
CA GLU A 162 57.43 -17.07 5.98
C GLU A 162 57.19 -17.01 7.49
N ASP A 163 55.95 -16.72 7.91
CA ASP A 163 55.56 -16.61 9.32
C ASP A 163 54.29 -17.42 9.64
N PHE A 164 54.50 -18.67 10.07
CA PHE A 164 53.43 -19.57 10.48
C PHE A 164 52.64 -19.07 11.70
N GLU A 165 53.27 -18.32 12.60
CA GLU A 165 52.54 -17.78 13.75
C GLU A 165 51.56 -16.69 13.32
N GLN A 166 52.03 -15.77 12.48
CA GLN A 166 51.17 -14.71 11.95
C GLN A 166 49.97 -15.32 11.21
N ALA A 167 50.20 -16.34 10.38
CA ALA A 167 49.13 -17.04 9.68
C ALA A 167 48.10 -17.72 10.61
N VAL A 168 48.54 -18.29 11.74
CA VAL A 168 47.63 -18.84 12.76
C VAL A 168 46.84 -17.71 13.45
N ARG A 169 47.48 -16.59 13.77
CA ARG A 169 46.80 -15.42 14.37
C ARG A 169 45.74 -14.86 13.43
N ASP A 170 46.06 -14.72 12.15
CA ASP A 170 45.15 -14.19 11.13
C ASP A 170 43.98 -15.15 10.87
N LEU A 171 44.23 -16.47 10.86
CA LEU A 171 43.15 -17.47 10.82
C LEU A 171 42.20 -17.31 12.02
N CYS A 172 42.74 -17.16 13.24
CA CYS A 172 41.92 -16.99 14.43
C CYS A 172 41.09 -15.69 14.37
N GLN A 173 41.68 -14.59 13.92
CA GLN A 173 40.96 -13.33 13.71
C GLN A 173 39.87 -13.46 12.66
N PHE A 174 40.15 -14.14 11.54
CA PHE A 174 39.17 -14.39 10.50
C PHE A 174 38.01 -15.26 10.99
N TYR A 175 38.29 -16.30 11.78
CA TYR A 175 37.26 -17.10 12.43
C TYR A 175 36.39 -16.26 13.39
N GLU A 176 37.01 -15.44 14.24
CA GLU A 176 36.30 -14.54 15.16
C GLU A 176 35.41 -13.54 14.41
N TYR A 177 35.92 -12.98 13.30
CA TYR A 177 35.16 -12.12 12.40
C TYR A 177 33.94 -12.83 11.83
N LEU A 178 34.10 -14.05 11.30
CA LEU A 178 32.98 -14.84 10.76
C LEU A 178 31.94 -15.18 11.83
N PHE A 179 32.38 -15.49 13.05
CA PHE A 179 31.47 -15.74 14.18
C PHE A 179 30.64 -14.50 14.54
N TYR A 180 31.28 -13.33 14.56
CA TYR A 180 30.58 -12.06 14.76
C TYR A 180 29.58 -11.79 13.63
N LEU A 181 30.03 -11.91 12.37
CA LEU A 181 29.19 -11.73 11.19
C LEU A 181 27.98 -12.68 11.21
N GLN A 182 28.16 -13.93 11.65
CA GLN A 182 27.06 -14.88 11.78
C GLN A 182 26.02 -14.43 12.81
N THR A 183 26.46 -13.85 13.92
CA THR A 183 25.59 -13.28 14.95
C THR A 183 24.82 -12.07 14.41
N GLU A 184 25.46 -11.22 13.63
CA GLU A 184 24.80 -10.09 12.96
C GLU A 184 23.77 -10.55 11.93
N ILE A 185 24.10 -11.52 11.08
CA ILE A 185 23.18 -12.12 10.12
C ILE A 185 21.94 -12.65 10.85
N ASN A 186 22.12 -13.38 11.95
CA ASN A 186 21.01 -13.88 12.76
C ASN A 186 20.12 -12.72 13.27
N LEU A 187 20.71 -11.69 13.88
CA LEU A 187 19.97 -10.54 14.40
C LEU A 187 19.22 -9.78 13.30
N ILE A 188 19.85 -9.53 12.16
CA ILE A 188 19.25 -8.82 11.02
C ILE A 188 18.03 -9.59 10.50
N HIS A 189 18.17 -10.89 10.24
CA HIS A 189 17.08 -11.70 9.69
C HIS A 189 15.98 -11.97 10.72
N HIS A 190 16.32 -12.12 12.00
CA HIS A 190 15.35 -12.21 13.07
C HIS A 190 14.52 -10.93 13.19
N ASN A 191 15.17 -9.76 13.22
CA ASN A 191 14.49 -8.47 13.34
C ASN A 191 13.62 -8.12 12.12
N LYS A 192 13.92 -8.65 10.93
CA LYS A 192 13.04 -8.54 9.75
C LYS A 192 11.73 -9.31 9.92
N LEU A 193 11.73 -10.37 10.73
CA LEU A 193 10.63 -11.32 10.88
C LEU A 193 9.87 -11.17 12.20
N VAL A 194 10.28 -10.27 13.08
CA VAL A 194 9.66 -10.07 14.39
C VAL A 194 9.25 -8.61 14.57
N ARG A 195 8.04 -8.41 15.09
CA ARG A 195 7.52 -7.09 15.46
C ARG A 195 6.72 -7.19 16.75
N ASP A 196 6.97 -6.30 17.70
CA ASP A 196 6.25 -6.22 18.98
C ASP A 196 6.19 -7.59 19.70
N ASN A 197 7.33 -8.30 19.73
CA ASN A 197 7.49 -9.66 20.28
C ASN A 197 6.64 -10.75 19.60
N ARG A 198 6.12 -10.47 18.40
CA ARG A 198 5.39 -11.43 17.57
C ARG A 198 6.15 -11.69 16.27
N SER A 199 6.33 -12.98 15.95
CA SER A 199 6.84 -13.40 14.64
C SER A 199 5.80 -13.22 13.55
N LEU A 200 6.25 -12.79 12.37
CA LEU A 200 5.44 -12.67 11.17
C LEU A 200 5.06 -14.06 10.63
N GLY A 201 3.79 -14.25 10.30
CA GLY A 201 3.31 -15.40 9.54
C GLY A 201 3.86 -15.40 8.10
N GLU A 202 3.79 -16.54 7.41
CA GLU A 202 4.38 -16.72 6.08
C GLU A 202 3.90 -15.71 5.03
N THR A 203 2.64 -15.30 5.14
CA THR A 203 2.01 -14.33 4.23
C THR A 203 1.97 -12.91 4.81
N GLU A 204 2.74 -12.63 5.86
CA GLU A 204 2.80 -11.33 6.52
C GLU A 204 4.12 -10.61 6.24
N PHE A 205 4.06 -9.28 6.18
CA PHE A 205 5.22 -8.41 6.08
C PHE A 205 5.03 -7.13 6.90
N ILE A 206 6.11 -6.44 7.25
CA ILE A 206 6.06 -5.17 7.97
C ILE A 206 5.93 -4.04 6.93
N CYS A 207 4.88 -3.22 7.07
CA CYS A 207 4.72 -2.05 6.20
C CYS A 207 5.90 -1.08 6.42
N PRO A 208 6.65 -0.67 5.38
CA PRO A 208 7.81 0.20 5.52
C PRO A 208 7.45 1.58 6.06
N VAL A 209 6.23 2.06 5.80
CA VAL A 209 5.77 3.41 6.19
C VAL A 209 5.20 3.42 7.60
N THR A 210 4.26 2.53 7.91
CA THR A 210 3.54 2.54 9.18
C THR A 210 4.14 1.60 10.23
N ARG A 211 5.09 0.75 9.83
CA ARG A 211 5.71 -0.29 10.67
C ARG A 211 4.74 -1.32 11.24
N ARG A 212 3.48 -1.34 10.78
CA ARG A 212 2.46 -2.31 11.18
C ARG A 212 2.56 -3.60 10.38
N ILE A 213 2.16 -4.72 11.01
CA ILE A 213 2.07 -6.03 10.35
C ILE A 213 0.95 -5.99 9.31
N THR A 214 1.29 -6.38 8.08
CA THR A 214 0.41 -6.35 6.91
C THR A 214 0.18 -7.76 6.39
N SER A 215 -1.06 -8.06 6.03
CA SER A 215 -1.44 -9.31 5.39
C SER A 215 -1.19 -9.20 3.88
N GLY A 216 -0.17 -9.90 3.39
CA GLY A 216 0.18 -9.97 1.98
C GLY A 216 -0.94 -10.56 1.14
N HIS A 217 -1.55 -11.66 1.59
CA HIS A 217 -2.68 -12.29 0.87
C HIS A 217 -3.86 -11.31 0.66
N ARG A 218 -4.34 -10.65 1.72
CA ARG A 218 -5.46 -9.68 1.60
C ARG A 218 -5.07 -8.45 0.77
N THR A 219 -3.83 -7.99 0.92
CA THR A 219 -3.29 -6.88 0.13
C THR A 219 -3.33 -7.23 -1.36
N LEU A 220 -2.76 -8.37 -1.76
CA LEU A 220 -2.72 -8.82 -3.15
C LEU A 220 -4.13 -9.08 -3.73
N ALA A 221 -5.05 -9.63 -2.94
CA ALA A 221 -6.44 -9.87 -3.36
C ALA A 221 -7.22 -8.58 -3.67
N SER A 222 -6.76 -7.43 -3.18
CA SER A 222 -7.44 -6.15 -3.36
C SER A 222 -7.20 -5.46 -4.71
N GLN A 223 -6.35 -6.04 -5.57
CA GLN A 223 -5.85 -5.41 -6.81
C GLN A 223 -6.97 -4.83 -7.70
N GLN A 224 -8.05 -5.59 -7.92
CA GLN A 224 -9.15 -5.13 -8.78
C GLN A 224 -9.88 -3.91 -8.20
N SER A 225 -10.08 -3.87 -6.88
CA SER A 225 -10.71 -2.74 -6.19
C SER A 225 -9.79 -1.52 -6.19
N ALA A 226 -8.49 -1.74 -5.93
CA ALA A 226 -7.45 -0.71 -5.95
C ALA A 226 -7.31 -0.04 -7.33
N ASN A 227 -7.35 -0.83 -8.41
CA ASN A 227 -7.36 -0.31 -9.79
C ASN A 227 -8.53 0.66 -10.03
N LYS A 228 -9.74 0.26 -9.65
CA LYS A 228 -10.93 1.10 -9.81
C LYS A 228 -10.84 2.37 -8.97
N PHE A 229 -10.39 2.24 -7.73
CA PHE A 229 -10.21 3.36 -6.81
C PHE A 229 -9.20 4.38 -7.34
N LEU A 230 -8.03 3.92 -7.79
CA LEU A 230 -6.98 4.78 -8.32
C LEU A 230 -7.47 5.52 -9.57
N ALA A 231 -8.12 4.83 -10.51
CA ALA A 231 -8.69 5.45 -11.70
C ALA A 231 -9.69 6.56 -11.36
N ILE A 232 -10.60 6.32 -10.40
CA ILE A 232 -11.54 7.33 -9.90
C ILE A 232 -10.78 8.53 -9.31
N PHE A 233 -9.77 8.27 -8.47
CA PHE A 233 -8.97 9.32 -7.85
C PHE A 233 -8.23 10.21 -8.87
N ILE A 234 -7.67 9.60 -9.92
CA ILE A 234 -6.94 10.32 -10.98
C ILE A 234 -7.87 11.30 -11.70
N VAL A 235 -9.09 10.89 -12.03
CA VAL A 235 -10.07 11.79 -12.68
C VAL A 235 -10.51 12.90 -11.73
N LEU A 236 -10.75 12.59 -10.45
CA LEU A 236 -11.09 13.61 -9.45
C LEU A 236 -9.97 14.66 -9.31
N SER A 237 -8.73 14.22 -9.33
CA SER A 237 -7.55 15.09 -9.29
C SER A 237 -7.42 15.95 -10.54
N HIS A 238 -7.75 15.41 -11.71
CA HIS A 238 -7.82 16.18 -12.96
C HIS A 238 -8.91 17.26 -12.92
N LEU A 239 -10.13 16.92 -12.48
CA LEU A 239 -11.23 17.88 -12.29
C LEU A 239 -10.90 18.96 -11.24
N ALA A 240 -10.08 18.61 -10.25
CA ALA A 240 -9.58 19.55 -9.25
C ALA A 240 -8.36 20.36 -9.71
N LYS A 241 -7.88 20.15 -10.95
CA LYS A 241 -6.70 20.79 -11.54
C LYS A 241 -5.43 20.60 -10.69
N VAL A 242 -5.24 19.40 -10.15
CA VAL A 242 -4.01 19.08 -9.39
C VAL A 242 -2.82 19.04 -10.35
N GLU A 243 -1.87 19.95 -10.15
CA GLU A 243 -0.58 19.94 -10.84
C GLU A 243 0.39 19.01 -10.09
N SER A 244 0.69 17.86 -10.69
CA SER A 244 1.59 16.85 -10.12
C SER A 244 2.32 16.10 -11.24
N GLU A 245 3.64 16.11 -11.17
CA GLU A 245 4.52 15.33 -12.06
C GLU A 245 4.26 13.82 -11.93
N ASP A 246 3.90 13.33 -10.73
CA ASP A 246 3.56 11.92 -10.50
C ASP A 246 2.33 11.49 -11.30
N ILE A 247 1.28 12.33 -11.33
CA ILE A 247 0.05 12.05 -12.10
C ILE A 247 0.36 12.08 -13.59
N GLN A 248 1.12 13.08 -14.05
CA GLN A 248 1.49 13.18 -15.46
C GLN A 248 2.31 11.97 -15.91
N THR A 249 3.37 11.64 -15.18
CA THR A 249 4.24 10.48 -15.45
C THR A 249 3.44 9.18 -15.45
N PHE A 250 2.51 9.01 -14.50
CA PHE A 250 1.62 7.86 -14.46
C PHE A 250 0.75 7.75 -15.71
N LEU A 251 0.11 8.86 -16.12
CA LEU A 251 -0.76 8.91 -17.30
C LEU A 251 0.00 8.64 -18.60
N GLU A 252 1.24 9.14 -18.73
CA GLU A 252 2.11 8.89 -19.89
C GLU A 252 2.47 7.40 -20.06
N GLN A 253 2.48 6.64 -18.96
CA GLN A 253 2.72 5.19 -18.98
C GLN A 253 1.45 4.37 -19.24
N GLN A 254 0.27 4.99 -19.17
CA GLN A 254 -1.00 4.30 -19.39
C GLN A 254 -1.35 4.16 -20.88
N PRO A 255 -2.23 3.21 -21.24
CA PRO A 255 -2.85 3.17 -22.55
C PRO A 255 -3.53 4.50 -22.90
N ILE A 256 -3.53 4.87 -24.19
CA ILE A 256 -4.09 6.13 -24.69
C ILE A 256 -5.56 6.35 -24.25
N ASP A 257 -6.32 5.26 -24.10
CA ASP A 257 -7.74 5.32 -23.71
C ASP A 257 -8.00 5.21 -22.19
N TYR A 258 -6.95 5.15 -21.37
CA TYR A 258 -7.07 4.98 -19.92
C TYR A 258 -7.91 6.07 -19.28
N PHE A 259 -7.62 7.34 -19.60
CA PHE A 259 -8.32 8.46 -18.97
C PHE A 259 -9.81 8.46 -19.30
N ASN A 260 -10.17 8.17 -20.56
CA ASN A 260 -11.56 8.04 -20.99
C ASN A 260 -12.28 6.90 -20.24
N LYS A 261 -11.62 5.75 -20.04
CA LYS A 261 -12.17 4.64 -19.24
C LYS A 261 -12.33 5.02 -17.78
N ALA A 262 -11.36 5.76 -17.22
CA ALA A 262 -11.42 6.25 -15.85
C ALA A 262 -12.57 7.25 -15.65
N GLU A 263 -12.82 8.15 -16.61
CA GLU A 263 -13.96 9.07 -16.58
C GLU A 263 -15.29 8.32 -16.59
N GLN A 264 -15.43 7.32 -17.47
CA GLN A 264 -16.61 6.44 -17.50
C GLN A 264 -16.79 5.71 -16.18
N LEU A 265 -15.69 5.28 -15.56
CA LEU A 265 -15.71 4.61 -14.25
C LEU A 265 -16.17 5.55 -13.14
N LEU A 266 -15.70 6.80 -13.11
CA LEU A 266 -16.18 7.80 -12.15
C LEU A 266 -17.66 8.12 -12.39
N TYR A 267 -18.10 8.27 -13.64
CA TYR A 267 -19.51 8.50 -13.97
C TYR A 267 -20.40 7.33 -13.47
N HIS A 268 -19.96 6.09 -13.70
CA HIS A 268 -20.69 4.91 -13.23
C HIS A 268 -20.69 4.81 -11.69
N TYR A 269 -19.53 5.05 -11.05
CA TYR A 269 -19.44 5.15 -9.59
C TYR A 269 -20.38 6.21 -9.03
N ALA A 270 -20.48 7.38 -9.67
CA ALA A 270 -21.35 8.46 -9.22
C ALA A 270 -22.84 8.08 -9.26
N ARG A 271 -23.24 7.22 -10.21
CA ARG A 271 -24.61 6.69 -10.30
C ARG A 271 -24.86 5.55 -9.32
N PHE A 272 -23.89 4.64 -9.16
CA PHE A 272 -24.05 3.40 -8.40
C PHE A 272 -22.89 3.12 -7.43
N PRO A 273 -22.64 3.96 -6.41
CA PRO A 273 -21.46 3.82 -5.54
C PRO A 273 -21.38 2.45 -4.83
N ALA A 274 -22.53 1.91 -4.43
CA ALA A 274 -22.61 0.64 -3.70
C ALA A 274 -22.07 -0.57 -4.49
N GLN A 275 -22.06 -0.54 -5.82
CA GLN A 275 -21.57 -1.65 -6.64
C GLN A 275 -20.04 -1.82 -6.59
N TYR A 276 -19.32 -0.83 -6.07
CA TYR A 276 -17.86 -0.87 -6.00
C TYR A 276 -17.34 -1.52 -4.72
N ASN A 277 -18.22 -1.75 -3.72
CA ASN A 277 -17.90 -2.38 -2.44
C ASN A 277 -16.67 -1.74 -1.75
N PHE A 278 -16.48 -0.43 -1.90
CA PHE A 278 -15.45 0.30 -1.18
C PHE A 278 -15.76 0.34 0.32
N SER A 279 -14.72 0.24 1.14
CA SER A 279 -14.84 0.39 2.60
C SER A 279 -15.26 1.81 2.97
N LYS A 280 -15.72 2.01 4.21
CA LYS A 280 -16.11 3.35 4.70
C LYS A 280 -14.95 4.35 4.59
N GLU A 281 -13.74 3.91 4.86
CA GLU A 281 -12.51 4.71 4.81
C GLU A 281 -12.14 5.07 3.37
N GLN A 282 -12.33 4.14 2.42
CA GLN A 282 -12.12 4.38 0.99
C GLN A 282 -13.15 5.39 0.45
N VAL A 283 -14.43 5.25 0.81
CA VAL A 283 -15.47 6.21 0.43
C VAL A 283 -15.18 7.58 1.04
N ALA A 284 -14.82 7.65 2.33
CA ALA A 284 -14.45 8.89 2.98
C ALA A 284 -13.23 9.56 2.32
N PHE A 285 -12.24 8.77 1.89
CA PHE A 285 -11.08 9.25 1.16
C PHE A 285 -11.47 9.91 -0.17
N LEU A 286 -12.32 9.25 -0.98
CA LEU A 286 -12.79 9.79 -2.25
C LEU A 286 -13.67 11.03 -2.05
N ASN A 287 -14.52 11.04 -1.02
CA ASN A 287 -15.36 12.19 -0.68
C ASN A 287 -14.52 13.41 -0.29
N ALA A 288 -13.41 13.20 0.43
CA ALA A 288 -12.49 14.28 0.80
C ALA A 288 -11.81 14.95 -0.42
N VAL A 289 -11.81 14.29 -1.57
CA VAL A 289 -11.25 14.82 -2.83
C VAL A 289 -12.32 15.13 -3.87
N GLY A 290 -13.58 15.29 -3.44
CA GLY A 290 -14.67 15.82 -4.27
C GLY A 290 -15.60 14.78 -4.90
N ALA A 291 -15.47 13.49 -4.60
CA ALA A 291 -16.37 12.49 -5.17
C ALA A 291 -17.85 12.73 -4.82
N ARG A 292 -18.13 13.25 -3.62
CA ARG A 292 -19.49 13.62 -3.18
C ARG A 292 -20.11 14.71 -4.07
N GLU A 293 -19.31 15.68 -4.46
CA GLU A 293 -19.72 16.76 -5.36
C GLU A 293 -20.02 16.18 -6.75
N VAL A 294 -19.18 15.29 -7.27
CA VAL A 294 -19.48 14.63 -8.55
C VAL A 294 -20.79 13.82 -8.49
N ILE A 295 -21.02 13.10 -7.38
CA ILE A 295 -22.27 12.36 -7.17
C ILE A 295 -23.48 13.31 -7.17
N SER A 296 -23.38 14.47 -6.51
CA SER A 296 -24.48 15.45 -6.44
C SER A 296 -24.86 16.01 -7.82
N HIS A 297 -23.95 16.01 -8.79
CA HIS A 297 -24.19 16.49 -10.15
C HIS A 297 -24.70 15.43 -11.13
N ILE A 298 -24.51 14.14 -10.83
CA ILE A 298 -24.73 13.06 -11.81
C ILE A 298 -25.89 12.15 -11.46
N ARG A 299 -26.10 11.85 -10.16
CA ARG A 299 -26.95 10.73 -9.71
C ARG A 299 -28.36 10.75 -10.30
N TYR A 300 -28.92 11.93 -10.52
CA TYR A 300 -30.29 12.10 -11.03
C TYR A 300 -30.38 12.67 -12.44
N LYS A 301 -29.28 12.75 -13.18
CA LYS A 301 -29.27 13.26 -14.57
C LYS A 301 -30.21 12.50 -15.51
N HIS A 302 -30.50 11.23 -15.22
CA HIS A 302 -31.46 10.43 -16.00
C HIS A 302 -32.94 10.79 -15.76
N LEU A 303 -33.24 11.51 -14.68
CA LEU A 303 -34.58 12.01 -14.34
C LEU A 303 -34.76 13.48 -14.75
N TRP A 304 -33.67 14.14 -15.16
CA TRP A 304 -33.63 15.53 -15.58
C TRP A 304 -33.52 15.60 -17.10
N GLN A 305 -34.55 16.11 -17.77
CA GLN A 305 -34.58 16.24 -19.23
C GLN A 305 -34.39 17.71 -19.61
N ASP A 306 -33.36 18.01 -20.39
CA ASP A 306 -33.01 19.39 -20.75
C ASP A 306 -34.09 20.09 -21.61
N GLY A 307 -35.01 19.33 -22.20
CA GLY A 307 -36.17 19.87 -22.93
C GLY A 307 -37.36 20.25 -22.06
N ASN A 308 -37.37 19.87 -20.77
CA ASN A 308 -38.45 20.18 -19.83
C ASN A 308 -38.16 21.49 -19.09
N SER A 309 -39.20 22.15 -18.59
CA SER A 309 -39.03 23.31 -17.72
C SER A 309 -38.31 22.93 -16.42
N PHE A 310 -37.71 23.91 -15.75
CA PHE A 310 -37.07 23.68 -14.45
C PHE A 310 -38.08 23.13 -13.43
N GLU A 311 -39.32 23.65 -13.42
CA GLU A 311 -40.40 23.17 -12.55
C GLU A 311 -40.78 21.71 -12.84
N GLU A 312 -40.93 21.35 -14.12
CA GLU A 312 -41.25 19.98 -14.54
C GLU A 312 -40.19 18.98 -14.09
N ASN A 313 -38.92 19.35 -14.21
CA ASN A 313 -37.79 18.52 -13.79
C ASN A 313 -37.72 18.36 -12.26
N VAL A 314 -37.97 19.43 -11.50
CA VAL A 314 -38.07 19.37 -10.03
C VAL A 314 -39.23 18.47 -9.60
N LEU A 315 -40.39 18.63 -10.24
CA LEU A 315 -41.57 17.82 -9.98
C LEU A 315 -41.30 16.34 -10.26
N SER A 316 -40.65 16.01 -11.39
CA SER A 316 -40.22 14.65 -11.75
C SER A 316 -39.38 14.00 -10.65
N LEU A 317 -38.39 14.72 -10.11
CA LEU A 317 -37.52 14.22 -9.04
C LEU A 317 -38.27 13.99 -7.72
N LEU A 318 -39.19 14.88 -7.34
CA LEU A 318 -39.99 14.76 -6.12
C LEU A 318 -41.03 13.63 -6.24
N ILE A 319 -41.70 13.51 -7.40
CA ILE A 319 -42.62 12.41 -7.72
C ILE A 319 -41.86 11.08 -7.68
N ASP A 320 -40.67 10.99 -8.26
CA ASP A 320 -39.83 9.78 -8.19
C ASP A 320 -39.42 9.44 -6.76
N TYR A 321 -39.13 10.45 -5.92
CA TYR A 321 -38.88 10.23 -4.50
C TYR A 321 -40.11 9.62 -3.82
N ASN A 322 -41.29 10.22 -3.98
CA ASN A 322 -42.50 9.74 -3.31
C ASN A 322 -43.16 8.53 -4.01
N LYS A 323 -42.64 8.12 -5.18
CA LYS A 323 -43.20 7.09 -6.07
C LYS A 323 -44.66 7.33 -6.42
N GLN A 324 -45.09 8.60 -6.52
CA GLN A 324 -46.47 8.96 -6.85
C GLN A 324 -46.86 8.61 -8.30
N ASN A 325 -45.88 8.38 -9.17
CA ASN A 325 -46.09 7.86 -10.51
C ASN A 325 -46.40 6.35 -10.56
N TRP A 326 -46.36 5.64 -9.43
CA TRP A 326 -46.75 4.24 -9.35
C TRP A 326 -48.24 4.12 -9.04
N GLN A 327 -48.89 3.12 -9.63
CA GLN A 327 -50.31 2.83 -9.37
C GLN A 327 -50.60 2.61 -7.87
N TYR A 328 -49.60 2.10 -7.13
CA TYR A 328 -49.61 2.01 -5.68
C TYR A 328 -48.26 2.53 -5.13
N PRO A 329 -48.18 3.80 -4.68
CA PRO A 329 -46.93 4.39 -4.21
C PRO A 329 -46.24 3.60 -3.09
N SER A 330 -47.03 3.02 -2.18
CA SER A 330 -46.55 2.13 -1.11
C SER A 330 -45.87 0.87 -1.65
N LEU A 331 -46.36 0.29 -2.74
CA LEU A 331 -45.74 -0.86 -3.40
C LEU A 331 -44.41 -0.48 -4.07
N GLY A 332 -44.34 0.69 -4.71
CA GLY A 332 -43.08 1.21 -5.29
C GLY A 332 -42.01 1.50 -4.23
N LEU A 333 -42.41 2.02 -3.08
CA LEU A 333 -41.53 2.22 -1.93
C LEU A 333 -41.08 0.90 -1.32
N PHE A 334 -41.98 -0.09 -1.21
CA PHE A 334 -41.66 -1.43 -0.75
C PHE A 334 -40.65 -2.14 -1.65
N LEU A 335 -40.89 -2.17 -2.97
CA LEU A 335 -40.01 -2.83 -3.95
C LEU A 335 -38.65 -2.17 -4.06
N THR A 336 -38.55 -0.88 -3.75
CA THR A 336 -37.26 -0.19 -3.70
C THR A 336 -36.58 -0.30 -2.33
N GLY A 337 -37.14 -1.03 -1.36
CA GLY A 337 -36.55 -1.23 -0.03
C GLY A 337 -36.66 -0.01 0.90
N HIS A 338 -37.60 0.91 0.64
CA HIS A 338 -37.78 2.16 1.38
C HIS A 338 -39.23 2.31 1.88
N TRP A 339 -39.83 1.25 2.44
CA TRP A 339 -41.24 1.24 2.84
C TRP A 339 -41.59 2.25 3.96
N ASN A 340 -40.60 2.76 4.70
CA ASN A 340 -40.77 3.76 5.76
C ASN A 340 -39.86 4.98 5.53
N ARG A 341 -40.25 5.91 4.65
CA ARG A 341 -39.55 7.18 4.51
C ARG A 341 -40.21 8.23 5.41
N HIS A 342 -39.41 8.83 6.29
CA HIS A 342 -39.90 9.76 7.31
C HIS A 342 -40.46 11.09 6.77
N HIS A 343 -40.16 11.48 5.53
CA HIS A 343 -40.52 12.80 4.97
C HIS A 343 -41.61 12.74 3.89
N GLN A 344 -42.38 11.66 3.79
CA GLN A 344 -43.34 11.47 2.69
C GLN A 344 -44.45 12.53 2.65
N GLU A 345 -44.95 12.93 3.81
CA GLU A 345 -46.05 13.90 3.91
C GLU A 345 -45.58 15.28 3.46
N ARG A 346 -44.46 15.78 4.01
CA ARG A 346 -43.90 17.07 3.61
C ARG A 346 -43.53 17.14 2.12
N ILE A 347 -43.05 16.04 1.54
CA ILE A 347 -42.77 15.98 0.10
C ILE A 347 -44.06 15.92 -0.72
N ARG A 348 -45.12 15.28 -0.22
CA ARG A 348 -46.44 15.29 -0.87
C ARG A 348 -47.02 16.70 -0.92
N GLU A 349 -46.91 17.45 0.18
CA GLU A 349 -47.31 18.86 0.24
C GLU A 349 -46.54 19.70 -0.78
N ALA A 350 -45.21 19.57 -0.82
CA ALA A 350 -44.38 20.31 -1.77
C ALA A 350 -44.73 19.98 -3.23
N ILE A 351 -45.05 18.73 -3.55
CA ILE A 351 -45.51 18.33 -4.89
C ILE A 351 -46.84 19.05 -5.22
N GLN A 352 -47.80 19.06 -4.29
CA GLN A 352 -49.08 19.72 -4.48
C GLN A 352 -48.89 21.24 -4.67
N GLU A 353 -48.08 21.88 -3.84
CA GLU A 353 -47.78 23.31 -3.94
C GLU A 353 -47.19 23.68 -5.31
N LEU A 354 -46.31 22.86 -5.87
CA LEU A 354 -45.77 23.07 -7.22
C LEU A 354 -46.83 22.88 -8.31
N GLN A 355 -47.70 21.88 -8.17
CA GLN A 355 -48.82 21.66 -9.10
C GLN A 355 -49.84 22.81 -9.07
N ASP A 356 -50.01 23.43 -7.91
CA ASP A 356 -50.88 24.59 -7.71
C ASP A 356 -50.21 25.92 -8.16
N GLY A 357 -49.00 25.87 -8.70
CA GLY A 357 -48.29 27.01 -9.28
C GLY A 357 -47.47 27.85 -8.29
N LYS A 358 -47.17 27.34 -7.08
CA LYS A 358 -46.26 28.02 -6.16
C LYS A 358 -44.86 28.09 -6.75
N ASN A 359 -44.14 29.18 -6.45
CA ASN A 359 -42.80 29.40 -6.98
C ASN A 359 -41.83 28.27 -6.57
N VAL A 360 -41.20 27.65 -7.57
CA VAL A 360 -40.31 26.49 -7.39
C VAL A 360 -39.13 26.75 -6.47
N HIS A 361 -38.52 27.94 -6.55
CA HIS A 361 -37.37 28.29 -5.70
C HIS A 361 -37.78 28.41 -4.23
N LEU A 362 -38.97 28.94 -3.97
CA LEU A 362 -39.52 29.02 -2.61
C LEU A 362 -39.77 27.62 -2.05
N VAL A 363 -40.40 26.73 -2.81
CA VAL A 363 -40.69 25.35 -2.38
C VAL A 363 -39.41 24.57 -2.09
N ILE A 364 -38.40 24.64 -2.96
CA ILE A 364 -37.11 23.97 -2.75
C ILE A 364 -36.43 24.51 -1.49
N LYS A 365 -36.44 25.83 -1.29
CA LYS A 365 -35.86 26.46 -0.11
C LYS A 365 -36.55 25.99 1.18
N GLU A 366 -37.88 26.00 1.21
CA GLU A 366 -38.66 25.53 2.36
C GLU A 366 -38.40 24.04 2.67
N LEU A 367 -38.24 23.20 1.64
CA LEU A 367 -37.88 21.79 1.83
C LEU A 367 -36.47 21.63 2.40
N LYS A 368 -35.52 22.44 1.96
CA LYS A 368 -34.17 22.43 2.50
C LYS A 368 -34.13 22.91 3.95
N ASP A 369 -34.77 24.04 4.25
CA ASP A 369 -34.87 24.59 5.60
C ASP A 369 -35.54 23.57 6.55
N TYR A 370 -36.59 22.88 6.08
CA TYR A 370 -37.22 21.79 6.83
C TYR A 370 -36.25 20.65 7.11
N ILE A 371 -35.51 20.17 6.11
CA ILE A 371 -34.54 19.09 6.31
C ILE A 371 -33.45 19.52 7.28
N ASP A 372 -32.84 20.69 7.07
CA ASP A 372 -31.77 21.22 7.90
C ASP A 372 -32.21 21.44 9.37
N SER A 373 -33.51 21.61 9.63
CA SER A 373 -34.07 21.71 10.99
C SER A 373 -34.18 20.38 11.76
N ILE A 374 -33.97 19.24 11.10
CA ILE A 374 -34.10 17.91 11.72
C ILE A 374 -32.73 17.48 12.26
N ASN A 375 -32.66 17.14 13.55
CA ASN A 375 -31.39 16.88 14.27
C ASN A 375 -30.55 15.67 13.79
N GLU A 376 -30.99 14.90 12.79
CA GLU A 376 -30.26 13.73 12.27
C GLU A 376 -30.46 13.56 10.75
N VAL A 377 -30.21 14.60 9.96
CA VAL A 377 -30.22 14.44 8.50
C VAL A 377 -29.06 13.56 8.08
N ASN A 378 -29.38 12.39 7.51
CA ASN A 378 -28.39 11.63 6.75
C ASN A 378 -28.08 12.40 5.45
N PRO A 379 -26.88 12.99 5.31
CA PRO A 379 -26.58 13.83 4.15
C PRO A 379 -26.44 12.97 2.87
N ASP A 380 -26.26 11.65 3.02
CA ASP A 380 -26.22 10.68 1.92
C ASP A 380 -27.62 10.11 1.61
N GLY A 381 -28.64 10.56 2.34
CA GLY A 381 -30.03 10.20 2.15
C GLY A 381 -30.56 10.55 0.76
N SER A 382 -31.50 9.73 0.27
CA SER A 382 -32.10 9.84 -1.06
C SER A 382 -32.72 11.22 -1.33
N LEU A 383 -33.30 11.85 -0.30
CA LEU A 383 -33.91 13.18 -0.38
C LEU A 383 -32.85 14.30 -0.40
N ALA A 384 -31.93 14.29 0.57
CA ALA A 384 -30.85 15.27 0.65
C ALA A 384 -30.05 15.36 -0.66
N MET A 385 -29.75 14.20 -1.26
CA MET A 385 -29.06 14.13 -2.54
C MET A 385 -29.88 14.69 -3.72
N ARG A 386 -31.22 14.52 -3.73
CA ARG A 386 -32.08 15.11 -4.78
C ARG A 386 -32.17 16.62 -4.62
N LEU A 387 -32.31 17.13 -3.40
CA LEU A 387 -32.31 18.57 -3.16
C LEU A 387 -30.95 19.20 -3.52
N ALA A 388 -29.84 18.54 -3.20
CA ALA A 388 -28.51 18.98 -3.63
C ALA A 388 -28.40 19.06 -5.16
N TYR A 389 -28.94 18.06 -5.89
CA TYR A 389 -29.00 18.07 -7.35
C TYR A 389 -29.86 19.22 -7.89
N MET A 390 -31.05 19.45 -7.31
CA MET A 390 -31.94 20.55 -7.71
C MET A 390 -31.29 21.93 -7.49
N HIS A 391 -30.65 22.13 -6.34
CA HIS A 391 -29.93 23.37 -6.04
C HIS A 391 -28.82 23.63 -7.05
N HIS A 392 -28.03 22.60 -7.39
CA HIS A 392 -27.01 22.74 -8.41
C HIS A 392 -27.59 23.22 -9.76
N LYS A 393 -28.72 22.63 -10.19
CA LYS A 393 -29.40 23.05 -11.43
C LYS A 393 -29.99 24.46 -11.36
N MET A 394 -30.38 24.95 -10.17
CA MET A 394 -30.74 26.36 -9.99
C MET A 394 -29.55 27.29 -10.21
N ASP A 395 -28.40 26.96 -9.63
CA ASP A 395 -27.20 27.78 -9.72
C ASP A 395 -26.71 27.86 -11.18
N GLU A 396 -26.71 26.73 -11.92
CA GLU A 396 -26.41 26.69 -13.37
C GLU A 396 -27.35 27.61 -14.18
N ALA A 397 -28.66 27.55 -13.91
CA ALA A 397 -29.66 28.36 -14.62
C ALA A 397 -29.47 29.86 -14.34
N THR A 398 -29.16 30.21 -13.10
CA THR A 398 -28.93 31.61 -12.67
C THR A 398 -27.67 32.19 -13.31
N VAL A 399 -26.59 31.40 -13.37
CA VAL A 399 -25.34 31.79 -14.04
C VAL A 399 -25.54 31.94 -15.55
N SER A 400 -26.31 31.06 -16.18
CA SER A 400 -26.63 31.13 -17.62
C SER A 400 -27.45 32.38 -17.98
N LEU A 401 -28.43 32.75 -17.13
CA LEU A 401 -29.23 33.97 -17.27
C LEU A 401 -28.38 35.24 -17.09
N ALA A 402 -27.44 35.24 -16.13
CA ALA A 402 -26.52 36.36 -15.92
C ALA A 402 -25.52 36.54 -17.08
N ALA A 403 -25.06 35.44 -17.68
CA ALA A 403 -24.21 35.46 -18.87
C ALA A 403 -24.95 35.93 -20.13
N ALA A 404 -26.23 35.56 -20.29
CA ALA A 404 -27.05 36.05 -21.41
C ALA A 404 -27.40 37.54 -21.27
N SER A 405 -27.57 38.03 -20.03
CA SER A 405 -27.92 39.43 -19.74
C SER A 405 -26.74 40.41 -19.81
N SER A 406 -25.51 39.90 -19.88
CA SER A 406 -24.27 40.69 -20.04
C SER A 406 -23.84 40.84 -21.52
N ILE A 407 -24.60 40.26 -22.44
CA ILE A 407 -24.45 40.42 -23.90
C ILE A 407 -25.61 41.28 -24.41
N THR A 408 -25.71 42.51 -23.94
CA THR A 408 -26.53 43.55 -24.58
C THR A 408 -25.58 44.63 -25.08
N PRO A 409 -25.44 44.84 -26.40
CA PRO A 409 -24.60 45.90 -26.92
C PRO A 409 -25.25 47.25 -26.56
N LEU A 410 -24.50 48.08 -25.83
CA LEU A 410 -24.75 49.51 -25.77
C LEU A 410 -24.61 50.07 -27.19
N ASN A 411 -25.72 50.48 -27.80
CA ASN A 411 -25.77 51.55 -28.79
C ASN A 411 -27.09 52.30 -28.61
N PRO A 412 -27.03 53.64 -28.68
CA PRO A 412 -27.30 54.29 -29.96
C PRO A 412 -26.05 54.73 -30.70
#